data_AF-A0A3D0N1X9-F1
#
_entry.id   AF-A0A3D0N1X9-F1
#
_cell.length_a   1.000
_cell.length_b   1.000
_cell.length_c   1.000
_cell.angle_alpha   90.00
_cell.angle_beta   90.00
_cell.angle_gamma   90.00
#
_symmetry.space_group_name_H-M   'P 1'
#
loop_
_entity.id
_entity.type
_entity.pdbx_description
1 polymer ?
#
loop_
_entity_poly.entity_id
_entity_poly.type
_entity_poly.pdbx_seq_one_letter_code
_entity_poly.pdbx_strand_id
1 'polypeptide(L)' 'MLENRKKYINYKIAGPLCTAIDEFDGNCKLRETKQGDFLMILNSGAYGYSESMLQFLSHPLPDEKYLN' A
#
# COMPACT_ATOMS: atom_id res chain seq x y z
N MET A 1 -10.80 -4.42 -15.33
CA MET A 1 -10.83 -5.74 -16.00
C MET A 1 -9.79 -6.63 -15.34
N LEU A 2 -10.20 -7.77 -14.80
CA LEU A 2 -9.29 -8.74 -14.19
C LEU A 2 -8.62 -9.56 -15.31
N GLU A 3 -7.46 -9.11 -15.77
CA GLU A 3 -6.59 -9.91 -16.62
C GLU A 3 -6.14 -11.15 -15.83
N ASN A 4 -6.21 -12.33 -16.47
CA ASN A 4 -5.81 -13.58 -15.84
C ASN A 4 -4.28 -13.73 -15.85
N ARG A 5 -3.57 -12.85 -15.13
CA ARG A 5 -2.10 -12.87 -15.01
C ARG A 5 -1.67 -14.03 -14.11
N LYS A 6 -1.06 -15.07 -14.67
CA LYS A 6 -0.72 -16.31 -13.92
C LYS A 6 0.67 -16.29 -13.27
N LYS A 7 1.51 -15.30 -13.62
CA LYS A 7 2.88 -15.17 -13.14
C LYS A 7 2.91 -14.51 -11.76
N TYR A 8 3.68 -15.09 -10.84
CA TYR A 8 3.99 -14.49 -9.54
C TYR A 8 5.42 -13.97 -9.54
N ILE A 9 5.62 -12.81 -8.91
CA ILE A 9 6.90 -12.11 -8.79
C ILE A 9 7.02 -11.66 -7.33
N ASN A 10 8.24 -11.69 -6.79
CA ASN A 10 8.51 -11.12 -5.47
C ASN A 10 8.81 -9.63 -5.64
N TYR A 11 8.12 -8.80 -4.86
CA TYR A 11 8.25 -7.36 -4.86
C TYR A 11 8.69 -6.86 -3.49
N LYS A 12 9.40 -5.74 -3.52
CA LYS A 12 9.52 -4.84 -2.38
C LYS A 12 8.38 -3.82 -2.46
N ILE A 13 7.60 -3.68 -1.39
CA ILE A 13 6.48 -2.75 -1.30
C ILE A 13 6.93 -1.52 -0.51
N ALA A 14 7.20 -0.43 -1.21
CA ALA A 14 7.60 0.85 -0.62
C ALA A 14 6.48 1.89 -0.72
N GLY A 15 6.51 2.86 0.18
CA GLY A 15 5.70 4.08 0.07
C GLY A 15 6.37 5.14 -0.84
N PRO A 16 5.79 6.35 -0.90
CA PRO A 16 6.26 7.42 -1.79
C PRO A 16 7.37 8.30 -1.20
N LEU A 17 7.78 8.07 0.05
CA LEU A 17 8.67 8.97 0.79
C LEU A 17 10.13 8.76 0.41
N CYS A 18 10.93 9.83 0.53
CA CYS A 18 12.36 9.81 0.25
C CYS A 18 13.18 9.27 1.45
N THR A 19 12.76 8.14 2.03
CA THR A 19 13.48 7.50 3.13
C THR A 19 13.46 5.98 2.99
N ALA A 20 14.58 5.33 3.29
CA ALA A 20 14.72 3.87 3.11
C ALA A 20 13.81 3.05 4.03
N ILE A 21 13.30 3.66 5.11
CA ILE A 21 12.39 3.01 6.07
C ILE A 21 10.91 3.08 5.65
N ASP A 22 10.59 3.75 4.54
CA ASP A 22 9.22 3.84 4.03
C ASP A 22 8.85 2.59 3.22
N GLU A 23 8.66 1.50 3.96
CA GLU A 23 8.49 0.15 3.43
C GLU A 23 7.43 -0.63 4.23
N PHE A 24 6.56 -1.34 3.51
CA PHE A 24 5.58 -2.26 4.08
C PHE A 24 6.10 -3.70 4.18
N ASP A 25 6.77 -4.19 3.13
CA ASP A 25 7.33 -5.55 3.07
C ASP A 25 8.46 -5.62 2.03
N GLY A 26 9.56 -6.26 2.38
CA GLY A 26 10.73 -6.44 1.53
C GLY A 26 10.66 -7.61 0.56
N ASN A 27 9.71 -8.53 0.74
CA ASN A 27 9.62 -9.75 -0.05
C ASN A 27 8.18 -10.28 -0.18
N CYS A 28 7.32 -9.45 -0.75
CA CYS A 28 5.92 -9.78 -0.97
C CYS A 28 5.72 -10.53 -2.30
N LYS A 29 5.19 -11.75 -2.25
CA LYS A 29 4.89 -12.55 -3.46
C LYS A 29 3.51 -12.19 -4.01
N LEU A 30 3.49 -11.46 -5.12
CA LEU A 30 2.25 -11.01 -5.77
C LEU A 30 2.16 -11.52 -7.20
N ARG A 31 0.96 -11.47 -7.78
CA ARG A 31 0.79 -11.60 -9.24
C ARG A 31 1.51 -10.43 -9.90
N GLU A 32 1.99 -10.62 -11.12
CA GLU A 32 2.59 -9.53 -11.91
C GLU A 32 1.69 -8.29 -11.91
N THR A 33 2.26 -7.16 -11.48
CA THR A 33 1.58 -5.88 -11.32
C THR A 33 1.92 -4.92 -12.46
N LYS A 34 1.04 -3.95 -12.67
CA LYS A 34 1.25 -2.81 -13.58
C LYS A 34 0.83 -1.52 -12.91
N GLN A 35 1.32 -0.39 -13.42
CA GLN A 35 0.87 0.92 -12.97
C GLN A 35 -0.66 1.04 -13.06
N GLY A 36 -1.27 1.55 -11.99
CA GLY A 36 -2.72 1.67 -11.87
C GLY A 36 -3.42 0.45 -11.27
N ASP A 37 -2.72 -0.66 -11.01
CA ASP A 37 -3.24 -1.71 -10.13
C ASP A 37 -3.37 -1.18 -8.69
N PHE A 38 -4.36 -1.72 -7.96
CA PHE A 38 -4.54 -1.43 -6.53
C PHE A 38 -3.86 -2.49 -5.67
N LEU A 39 -3.17 -2.04 -4.62
CA LEU A 39 -2.70 -2.87 -3.52
C LEU A 39 -3.60 -2.66 -2.31
N MET A 40 -4.00 -3.75 -1.64
CA MET A 40 -4.84 -3.68 -0.45
C MET A 40 -4.05 -4.16 0.77
N ILE A 41 -3.96 -3.30 1.79
CA ILE A 41 -3.43 -3.67 3.10
C ILE A 41 -4.62 -4.02 3.99
N LEU A 42 -4.82 -5.32 4.21
CA LEU A 42 -5.91 -5.85 5.04
C LEU A 42 -5.62 -5.64 6.52
N ASN A 43 -6.65 -5.77 7.36
CA ASN A 43 -6.55 -5.62 8.82
C ASN A 43 -5.98 -4.27 9.28
N SER A 44 -6.23 -3.20 8.52
CA SER A 44 -5.72 -1.85 8.74
C SER A 44 -6.64 -0.95 9.58
N GLY A 45 -7.71 -1.50 10.17
CA GLY A 45 -8.74 -0.73 10.88
C GLY A 45 -8.37 -0.27 12.30
N ALA A 46 -7.35 -0.87 12.93
CA ALA A 46 -6.86 -0.48 14.24
C ALA A 46 -5.40 -0.02 14.15
N TYR A 47 -5.05 1.09 14.80
CA TYR A 47 -3.68 1.62 14.87
C TYR A 47 -3.00 1.90 13.52
N GLY A 48 -3.78 2.02 12.43
CA GLY A 48 -3.30 2.49 11.14
C GLY A 48 -3.31 4.02 11.11
N TYR A 49 -4.46 4.59 10.78
CA TYR A 49 -4.64 6.05 10.71
C TYR A 49 -4.31 6.74 12.05
N SER A 50 -4.77 6.18 13.17
CA SER A 50 -4.64 6.80 14.50
C SER A 50 -3.20 6.93 15.02
N GLU A 51 -2.28 6.08 14.53
CA GLU A 51 -0.86 6.09 14.93
C GLU A 51 0.07 6.58 13.79
N SER A 52 -0.51 7.03 12.68
CA SER A 52 0.26 7.50 11.53
C SER A 52 0.78 8.93 11.74
N MET A 53 1.97 9.21 11.18
CA MET A 53 2.50 10.57 11.06
C MET A 53 1.84 11.32 9.90
N LEU A 54 0.53 11.56 10.00
CA LEU A 54 -0.34 12.01 8.90
C LEU A 54 0.12 13.29 8.19
N GLN A 55 0.84 14.17 8.88
CA GLN A 55 1.30 15.46 8.33
C GLN A 55 2.77 15.46 7.90
N PHE A 56 3.45 14.31 7.96
CA PHE A 56 4.84 14.22 7.53
C PHE A 56 4.97 14.53 6.03
N LEU A 57 5.90 15.43 5.70
CA LEU A 57 6.16 15.90 4.33
C LEU A 57 4.94 16.49 3.59
N SER A 58 3.89 16.90 4.30
CA SER A 58 2.73 17.64 3.75
C SER A 58 2.01 16.95 2.58
N HIS A 59 2.03 15.60 2.53
CA HIS A 59 1.21 14.85 1.59
C HIS A 59 -0.29 15.00 1.92
N PRO A 60 -1.19 14.82 0.93
CA PRO A 60 -2.63 14.75 1.19
C PRO A 60 -2.97 13.64 2.20
N LEU A 61 -3.94 13.91 3.07
CA LEU A 61 -4.44 12.89 4.00
C LEU A 61 -5.18 11.78 3.23
N PRO A 62 -5.07 10.51 3.66
CA PRO A 62 -5.87 9.44 3.08
C PRO A 62 -7.35 9.61 3.45
N ASP A 63 -8.24 9.23 2.53
CA ASP A 63 -9.68 9.19 2.79
C ASP A 63 -10.04 8.04 3.75
N GLU A 64 -10.86 8.33 4.76
CA GLU A 64 -11.59 7.32 5.52
C GLU A 64 -13.06 7.36 5.12
N LYS A 65 -13.59 6.22 4.64
CA LYS A 65 -15.00 6.08 4.23
C LYS A 65 -15.67 5.02 5.09
N TYR A 66 -16.76 5.41 5.75
CA TYR A 66 -17.66 4.48 6.43
C TYR A 66 -18.69 3.94 5.44
N LEU A 67 -18.81 2.61 5.35
CA LEU A 67 -19.78 1.91 4.52
C LEU A 67 -20.76 1.17 5.44
N ASN A 68 -22.05 1.38 5.23
CA ASN A 68 -23.14 0.70 5.97
C ASN A 68 -23.56 -0.59 5.27
#